data_AF-A0A969WYJ4-F1
#
_entry.id   AF-A0A969WYJ4-F1
#
_cell.length_a   1.000
_cell.length_b   1.000
_cell.length_c   1.000
_cell.angle_alpha   90.00
_cell.angle_beta   90.00
_cell.angle_gamma   90.00
#
_symmetry.space_group_name_H-M   'P 1'
#
loop_
_entity.id
_entity.type
_entity.pdbx_description
1 polymer ?
#
loop_
_entity_poly.entity_id
_entity_poly.type
_entity_poly.pdbx_seq_one_letter_code
_entity_poly.pdbx_strand_id
1 'polypeptide(L)'
;MQIIFIVLAILILLLYSPYLVAIFRGRGEDFENRLQSEMSEALEMLLGNPWRILLPILVVGVIFEAGYFFSAWTAVNLWGYRLFTVGFILSEVFHLGLLAFSLVRFVQGRQEIENLIKWKYERFCALIFSVHAILGLLFL
;
A
#
# COMPACT_ATOMS: atom_id res chain seq x y z
N MET A 1 -14.63 -8.76 15.44
CA MET A 1 -13.75 -7.78 14.77
C MET A 1 -12.29 -7.91 15.16
N GLN A 2 -11.96 -8.09 16.44
CA GLN A 2 -10.57 -8.26 16.91
C GLN A 2 -9.78 -9.36 16.18
N ILE A 3 -10.34 -10.57 16.03
CA ILE A 3 -9.65 -11.67 15.31
C ILE A 3 -9.34 -11.28 13.86
N ILE A 4 -10.31 -10.67 13.16
CA ILE A 4 -10.13 -10.21 11.77
C ILE A 4 -9.02 -9.16 11.72
N PHE A 5 -9.02 -8.20 12.64
CA PHE A 5 -7.97 -7.20 12.74
C PHE A 5 -6.59 -7.83 12.96
N ILE A 6 -6.47 -8.78 13.90
CA ILE A 6 -5.20 -9.47 14.18
C ILE A 6 -4.67 -10.15 12.90
N VAL A 7 -5.54 -10.89 12.21
CA VAL A 7 -5.17 -11.59 10.97
C VAL A 7 -4.72 -10.59 9.90
N LEU A 8 -5.49 -9.52 9.66
CA LEU A 8 -5.16 -8.52 8.65
C LEU A 8 -3.87 -7.74 9.01
N ALA A 9 -3.69 -7.38 10.28
CA ALA A 9 -2.48 -6.69 10.75
C ALA A 9 -1.23 -7.57 10.56
N ILE A 10 -1.31 -8.86 10.91
CA ILE A 10 -0.20 -9.80 10.68
C ILE A 10 0.08 -9.97 9.18
N LEU A 11 -0.97 -10.10 8.36
CA LEU A 11 -0.81 -10.23 6.90
C LEU A 11 -0.16 -8.99 6.29
N ILE A 12 -0.55 -7.78 6.69
CA ILE A 12 0.09 -6.53 6.28
C ILE A 12 1.57 -6.55 6.66
N LEU A 13 1.89 -6.83 7.92
CA LEU A 13 3.28 -6.85 8.39
C LEU A 13 4.12 -7.88 7.64
N LEU A 14 3.56 -9.06 7.35
CA LEU A 14 4.24 -10.09 6.55
C LEU A 14 4.46 -9.63 5.12
N LEU A 15 3.45 -9.06 4.46
CA LEU A 15 3.53 -8.57 3.09
C LEU A 15 4.57 -7.46 2.94
N TYR A 16 4.60 -6.51 3.88
CA TYR A 16 5.56 -5.41 3.87
C TYR A 16 6.94 -5.80 4.44
N SER A 17 7.08 -6.93 5.11
CA SER A 17 8.33 -7.31 5.78
C SER A 17 9.59 -7.27 4.90
N PRO A 18 9.59 -7.76 3.63
CA PRO A 18 10.79 -7.69 2.80
C PRO A 18 11.16 -6.24 2.47
N TYR A 19 10.16 -5.39 2.24
CA TYR A 19 10.34 -3.98 1.95
C TYR A 19 10.84 -3.22 3.18
N LEU A 20 10.26 -3.47 4.36
CA LEU A 20 10.72 -2.89 5.63
C LEU A 20 12.17 -3.27 5.92
N VAL A 21 12.53 -4.54 5.72
CA VAL A 21 13.92 -4.99 5.88
C VAL A 21 14.85 -4.25 4.92
N ALA A 22 14.44 -4.00 3.67
CA ALA A 22 15.21 -3.20 2.73
C ALA A 22 15.36 -1.75 3.19
N ILE A 23 14.28 -1.12 3.66
CA ILE A 23 14.26 0.25 4.19
C ILE A 23 15.22 0.37 5.39
N PHE A 24 15.09 -0.52 6.39
CA PHE A 24 15.93 -0.47 7.59
C PHE A 24 17.40 -0.78 7.32
N ARG A 25 17.71 -1.50 6.23
CA ARG A 25 19.10 -1.73 5.77
C ARG A 25 19.64 -0.58 4.91
N GLY A 26 18.89 0.50 4.72
CA GLY A 26 19.29 1.62 3.85
C GLY A 26 19.28 1.28 2.36
N ARG A 27 18.66 0.15 1.95
CA ARG A 27 18.58 -0.33 0.57
C ARG A 27 17.14 -0.24 0.02
N GLY A 28 16.35 0.70 0.54
CA GLY A 28 14.96 0.90 0.12
C GLY A 28 14.87 1.26 -1.37
N GLU A 29 15.72 2.17 -1.84
CA GLU A 29 15.76 2.60 -3.24
C GLU A 29 16.17 1.47 -4.19
N ASP A 30 17.16 0.65 -3.82
CA ASP A 30 17.55 -0.53 -4.61
C ASP A 30 16.39 -1.52 -4.76
N PHE A 31 15.60 -1.72 -3.71
CA PHE A 31 14.44 -2.59 -3.73
C PHE A 31 13.30 -2.01 -4.57
N GLU A 32 13.03 -0.71 -4.44
CA GLU A 32 12.05 0.03 -5.24
C GLU A 32 12.39 -0.01 -6.73
N ASN A 33 13.66 0.21 -7.08
CA ASN A 33 14.13 0.13 -8.46
C ASN A 33 13.98 -1.29 -9.05
N ARG A 34 14.24 -2.33 -8.25
CA ARG A 34 14.00 -3.72 -8.67
C ARG A 34 12.51 -3.98 -8.89
N LEU A 35 11.65 -3.60 -7.94
CA LEU A 35 10.21 -3.75 -8.11
C LEU A 35 9.68 -3.00 -9.33
N GLN A 36 10.20 -1.80 -9.58
CA GLN A 36 9.86 -1.01 -10.75
C GLN A 36 10.28 -1.71 -12.05
N SER A 37 11.49 -2.27 -12.12
CA SER A 37 11.97 -3.04 -13.28
C SER A 37 11.08 -4.25 -13.56
N GLU A 38 10.82 -5.06 -12.53
CA GLU A 38 9.99 -6.26 -12.62
C GLU A 38 8.55 -5.93 -13.04
N MET A 39 7.99 -4.83 -12.53
CA MET A 39 6.68 -4.34 -12.95
C MET A 39 6.69 -3.90 -14.42
N SER A 40 7.73 -3.18 -14.85
CA SER A 40 7.90 -2.76 -16.24
C SER A 40 7.97 -3.95 -17.18
N GLU A 41 8.82 -4.93 -16.87
CA GLU A 41 8.98 -6.16 -17.64
C GLU A 41 7.69 -6.98 -17.69
N ALA A 42 7.00 -7.14 -16.55
CA ALA A 42 5.72 -7.85 -16.49
C ALA A 42 4.65 -7.16 -17.34
N LEU A 43 4.57 -5.82 -17.29
CA LEU A 43 3.60 -5.09 -18.10
C LEU A 43 3.94 -5.10 -19.58
N GLU A 44 5.22 -5.04 -19.96
CA GLU A 44 5.68 -5.21 -21.34
C GLU A 44 5.35 -6.60 -21.89
N MET A 45 5.59 -7.66 -21.12
CA MET A 45 5.31 -9.04 -21.52
C MET A 45 3.81 -9.32 -21.69
N LEU A 46 2.96 -8.57 -21.00
CA LEU A 46 1.50 -8.76 -20.95
C LEU A 46 0.74 -7.76 -21.85
N LEU A 47 1.44 -7.06 -22.76
CA LEU A 47 0.91 -6.02 -23.64
C LEU A 47 -0.13 -6.55 -24.65
N GLY A 48 -1.39 -6.46 -24.22
CA GLY A 48 -2.57 -6.31 -25.07
C GLY A 48 -3.61 -5.42 -24.38
N ASN A 49 -3.70 -5.49 -23.05
CA ASN A 49 -4.47 -4.55 -22.23
C ASN A 49 -3.94 -4.52 -20.77
N PRO A 50 -3.13 -3.52 -20.37
CA PRO A 50 -2.57 -3.43 -19.02
C PRO A 50 -3.63 -3.32 -17.91
N TRP A 51 -4.85 -2.85 -18.22
CA TRP A 51 -5.95 -2.80 -17.27
C TRP A 51 -6.39 -4.17 -16.77
N ARG A 52 -6.22 -5.23 -17.57
CA ARG A 52 -6.60 -6.59 -17.15
C ARG A 52 -5.83 -7.06 -15.93
N ILE A 53 -4.65 -6.49 -15.69
CA ILE A 53 -3.74 -6.92 -14.63
C ILE A 53 -3.70 -5.88 -13.52
N LEU A 54 -3.57 -4.60 -13.87
CA LEU A 54 -3.48 -3.54 -12.88
C LEU A 54 -4.79 -3.31 -12.13
N LEU A 55 -5.94 -3.41 -12.81
CA LEU A 55 -7.22 -3.13 -12.16
C LEU A 55 -7.56 -4.17 -11.07
N PRO A 56 -7.46 -5.49 -11.31
CA PRO A 56 -7.69 -6.46 -10.24
C PRO A 56 -6.74 -6.28 -9.05
N ILE A 57 -5.45 -6.02 -9.30
CA ILE A 57 -4.46 -5.80 -8.23
C ILE A 57 -4.84 -4.58 -7.40
N LEU A 58 -5.17 -3.46 -8.05
CA LEU A 58 -5.60 -2.24 -7.38
C LEU A 58 -6.89 -2.47 -6.56
N VAL A 59 -7.88 -3.13 -7.14
CA VAL A 59 -9.15 -3.42 -6.45
C VAL A 59 -8.92 -4.32 -5.23
N VAL A 60 -8.11 -5.36 -5.36
CA VAL A 60 -7.77 -6.24 -4.24
C VAL A 60 -7.03 -5.47 -3.14
N GLY A 61 -6.06 -4.62 -3.51
CA GLY A 61 -5.35 -3.74 -2.57
C GLY A 61 -6.30 -2.84 -1.80
N VAL A 62 -7.18 -2.11 -2.50
CA VAL A 62 -8.17 -1.21 -1.89
C VAL A 62 -9.12 -1.94 -0.96
N ILE A 63 -9.62 -3.12 -1.35
CA ILE A 63 -10.49 -3.94 -0.51
C ILE A 63 -9.74 -4.38 0.76
N PHE A 64 -8.49 -4.79 0.62
CA PHE A 64 -7.67 -5.25 1.72
C PHE A 64 -7.38 -4.12 2.73
N GLU A 65 -7.01 -2.95 2.25
CA GLU A 65 -6.78 -1.75 3.07
C GLU A 65 -8.07 -1.27 3.76
N ALA A 66 -9.18 -1.19 3.02
CA ALA A 66 -10.47 -0.81 3.58
C ALA A 66 -10.93 -1.79 4.67
N GLY A 67 -10.75 -3.10 4.42
CA GLY A 67 -11.04 -4.15 5.39
C GLY A 67 -10.18 -4.00 6.65
N TYR A 68 -8.88 -3.72 6.48
CA TYR A 68 -7.98 -3.48 7.59
C TYR A 68 -8.40 -2.25 8.41
N PHE A 69 -8.61 -1.10 7.79
CA PHE A 69 -8.99 0.14 8.51
C PHE A 69 -10.33 0.00 9.24
N PHE A 70 -11.32 -0.62 8.60
CA PHE A 70 -12.60 -0.90 9.23
C PHE A 70 -12.44 -1.83 10.45
N SER A 71 -11.64 -2.88 10.31
CA SER A 71 -11.35 -3.79 11.42
C SER A 71 -10.58 -3.11 12.56
N ALA A 72 -9.63 -2.23 12.24
CA ALA A 72 -8.83 -1.49 13.23
C ALA A 72 -9.69 -0.50 14.03
N TRP A 73 -10.55 0.26 13.33
CA TRP A 73 -11.47 1.21 13.95
C TRP A 73 -12.43 0.55 14.95
N THR A 74 -12.93 -0.64 14.60
CA THR A 74 -13.89 -1.39 15.41
C THR A 74 -13.23 -2.21 16.51
N ALA A 75 -11.99 -2.67 16.32
CA ALA A 75 -11.29 -3.51 17.29
C ALA A 75 -10.59 -2.72 18.41
N VAL A 76 -10.04 -1.53 18.12
CA VAL A 76 -9.28 -0.74 19.08
C VAL A 76 -10.10 0.47 19.54
N ASN A 77 -10.48 0.50 20.82
CA ASN A 77 -11.30 1.56 21.40
C ASN A 77 -10.48 2.62 22.16
N LEU A 78 -9.34 3.01 21.59
CA LEU A 78 -8.50 4.07 22.14
C LEU A 78 -8.63 5.34 21.29
N TRP A 79 -8.99 6.46 21.90
CA TRP A 79 -9.21 7.73 21.19
C TRP A 79 -8.01 8.14 20.33
N GLY A 80 -6.81 8.10 20.90
CA GLY A 80 -5.58 8.46 20.19
C GLY A 80 -5.33 7.58 18.97
N TYR A 81 -5.58 6.27 19.09
CA TYR A 81 -5.45 5.33 17.98
C TYR A 81 -6.47 5.63 16.88
N ARG A 82 -7.72 5.88 17.23
CA ARG A 82 -8.77 6.24 16.26
C ARG A 82 -8.47 7.53 15.50
N LEU A 83 -7.97 8.56 16.18
CA LEU A 83 -7.55 9.79 15.52
C LEU A 83 -6.41 9.53 14.52
N PHE A 84 -5.44 8.69 14.92
CA PHE A 84 -4.37 8.25 14.04
C PHE A 84 -4.91 7.45 12.84
N THR A 85 -5.86 6.54 13.05
CA THR A 85 -6.54 5.79 11.98
C THR A 85 -7.23 6.72 10.98
N VAL A 86 -7.95 7.75 11.43
CA VAL A 86 -8.61 8.71 10.53
C VAL A 86 -7.60 9.50 9.71
N GLY A 87 -6.54 10.01 10.35
CA GLY A 87 -5.46 10.71 9.65
C GLY A 87 -4.80 9.81 8.61
N PHE A 88 -4.65 8.53 8.93
CA PHE A 88 -4.05 7.57 8.02
C PHE A 88 -4.97 7.21 6.85
N ILE A 89 -6.26 6.99 7.08
CA ILE A 89 -7.26 6.80 6.01
C ILE A 89 -7.24 7.98 5.04
N LEU A 90 -7.15 9.22 5.54
CA LEU A 90 -7.06 10.40 4.67
C LEU A 90 -5.80 10.40 3.80
N SER A 91 -4.66 10.00 4.38
CA SER A 91 -3.40 9.83 3.65
C SER A 91 -3.53 8.77 2.55
N GLU A 92 -4.15 7.63 2.84
CA GLU A 92 -4.36 6.55 1.86
C GLU A 92 -5.36 6.93 0.76
N VAL A 93 -6.41 7.67 1.08
CA VAL A 93 -7.32 8.20 0.03
C VAL A 93 -6.57 9.15 -0.90
N PHE A 94 -5.71 10.01 -0.36
CA PHE A 94 -4.85 10.87 -1.18
C PHE A 94 -3.86 10.05 -2.02
N HIS A 95 -3.26 9.01 -1.43
CA HIS A 95 -2.38 8.07 -2.11
C HIS A 95 -3.03 7.43 -3.33
N LEU A 96 -4.21 6.83 -3.13
CA LEU A 96 -4.99 6.17 -4.16
C LEU A 96 -5.42 7.15 -5.25
N GLY A 97 -5.74 8.40 -4.88
CA GLY A 97 -6.02 9.46 -5.84
C GLY A 97 -4.84 9.77 -6.75
N LEU A 98 -3.62 9.85 -6.19
CA LEU A 98 -2.40 10.04 -6.97
C LEU A 98 -2.12 8.85 -7.89
N LEU A 99 -2.26 7.61 -7.38
CA LEU A 99 -2.03 6.40 -8.15
C LEU A 99 -3.06 6.26 -9.29
N ALA A 100 -4.34 6.51 -9.02
CA ALA A 100 -5.39 6.48 -10.03
C ALA A 100 -5.15 7.53 -11.14
N PHE A 101 -4.78 8.76 -10.77
CA PHE A 101 -4.44 9.80 -11.73
C PHE A 101 -3.22 9.43 -12.58
N SER A 102 -2.19 8.88 -11.95
CA SER A 102 -0.97 8.38 -12.58
C SER A 102 -1.26 7.25 -13.59
N LEU A 103 -2.11 6.30 -13.20
CA LEU A 103 -2.55 5.18 -14.03
C LEU A 103 -3.34 5.66 -15.26
N VAL A 104 -4.25 6.62 -15.09
CA VAL A 104 -5.01 7.22 -16.20
C VAL A 104 -4.06 7.90 -17.19
N ARG A 105 -3.04 8.64 -16.71
CA ARG A 105 -2.05 9.29 -17.59
C ARG A 105 -1.15 8.30 -18.31
N PHE A 106 -0.75 7.22 -17.64
CA PHE A 106 0.02 6.13 -18.24
C PHE A 106 -0.75 5.51 -19.42
N VAL A 107 -2.03 5.20 -19.22
CA VAL A 107 -2.91 4.62 -20.25
C VAL A 107 -3.11 5.56 -21.43
N GLN A 108 -3.16 6.87 -21.19
CA GLN A 108 -3.22 7.88 -22.24
C GLN A 108 -1.89 8.05 -23.01
N GLY A 109 -0.84 7.29 -22.67
CA GLY A 109 0.50 7.45 -23.23
C GLY A 109 1.19 8.75 -22.81
N ARG A 110 0.69 9.42 -21.77
CA ARG A 110 1.19 10.72 -21.29
C ARG A 110 2.20 10.58 -20.15
N GLN A 111 2.50 9.36 -19.74
CA GLN A 111 3.36 9.07 -18.63
C GLN A 111 4.01 7.70 -18.83
N GLU A 112 5.28 7.60 -18.47
CA GLU A 112 6.03 6.35 -18.50
C GLU A 112 5.73 5.52 -17.25
N ILE A 113 5.91 4.20 -17.39
CA ILE A 113 5.70 3.23 -16.32
C ILE A 113 6.58 3.50 -15.09
N GLU A 114 7.80 4.01 -15.30
CA GLU A 114 8.76 4.39 -14.26
C GLU A 114 8.23 5.49 -13.34
N ASN A 115 7.32 6.31 -13.85
CA ASN A 115 6.73 7.41 -13.11
C ASN A 115 5.41 7.05 -12.45
N LEU A 116 4.89 5.82 -12.69
CA LEU A 116 3.57 5.38 -12.29
C LEU A 116 3.42 5.34 -10.77
N ILE A 117 4.42 4.78 -10.09
CA ILE A 117 4.48 4.65 -8.64
C ILE A 117 5.36 5.76 -8.06
N LYS A 118 4.85 6.47 -7.05
CA LYS A 118 5.62 7.46 -6.30
C LYS A 118 6.29 6.79 -5.10
N TRP A 119 7.38 6.08 -5.35
CA TRP A 119 8.07 5.23 -4.37
C TRP A 119 8.42 5.90 -3.03
N LYS A 120 8.78 7.18 -3.02
CA LYS A 120 9.02 7.92 -1.77
C LYS A 120 7.78 7.98 -0.88
N TYR A 121 6.60 8.12 -1.48
CA TYR A 121 5.33 8.16 -0.78
C TYR A 121 4.84 6.76 -0.41
N GLU A 122 5.04 5.76 -1.27
CA GLU A 122 4.84 4.33 -0.94
C GLU A 122 5.64 3.91 0.29
N ARG A 123 6.92 4.31 0.35
CA ARG A 123 7.81 4.04 1.48
C ARG A 123 7.24 4.61 2.78
N PHE A 124 6.74 5.84 2.71
CA PHE A 124 6.11 6.50 3.85
C PHE A 124 4.83 5.77 4.27
N CYS A 125 3.97 5.40 3.32
CA CYS A 125 2.74 4.65 3.57
C CYS A 125 3.04 3.27 4.18
N ALA A 126 4.02 2.53 3.65
CA ALA A 126 4.47 1.24 4.19
C ALA A 126 4.95 1.34 5.65
N LEU A 127 5.71 2.39 5.97
CA LEU A 127 6.15 2.65 7.35
C LEU A 127 4.97 2.97 8.28
N ILE A 128 4.05 3.84 7.84
CA ILE A 128 2.86 4.19 8.64
C ILE A 128 1.94 2.98 8.81
N PHE A 129 1.72 2.18 7.77
CA PHE A 129 0.95 0.93 7.83
C PHE A 129 1.50 0.02 8.92
N SER A 130 2.82 -0.14 8.93
CA SER A 130 3.52 -0.99 9.88
C SER A 130 3.39 -0.47 11.31
N VAL A 131 3.61 0.83 11.52
CA VAL A 131 3.43 1.46 12.84
C VAL A 131 1.99 1.34 13.31
N HIS A 132 1.01 1.62 12.45
CA HIS A 132 -0.41 1.52 12.77
C HIS A 132 -0.82 0.08 13.11
N ALA A 133 -0.29 -0.91 12.41
CA ALA A 133 -0.55 -2.32 12.67
C ALA A 133 0.04 -2.76 14.01
N ILE A 134 1.30 -2.41 14.27
CA ILE A 134 1.99 -2.73 15.52
C ILE A 134 1.28 -2.06 16.71
N LEU A 135 0.99 -0.76 16.63
CA LEU A 135 0.28 -0.05 17.69
C LEU A 135 -1.11 -0.64 17.94
N GLY A 136 -1.84 -0.99 16.88
CA GLY A 136 -3.15 -1.59 17.02
C GLY A 136 -3.11 -2.98 17.66
N LEU A 137 -2.11 -3.80 17.34
CA LEU A 137 -1.88 -5.09 18.00
C LEU A 137 -1.49 -4.94 19.48
N LEU A 138 -0.73 -3.88 19.82
CA LEU A 138 -0.33 -3.60 21.20
C LEU A 138 -1.48 -3.05 22.06
N PHE A 139 -2.42 -2.31 21.47
CA PHE A 139 -3.55 -1.68 22.17
C PHE A 139 -4.85 -2.48 22.08
N LEU A 140 -4.81 -3.68 21.49
CA LEU A 140 -5.99 -4.54 21.31
C LEU A 140 -6.52 -5.11 22.64
#